data_AF-A0AAD7JTL4-F1
#
_entry.id   AF-A0AAD7JTL4-F1
#
_cell.length_a   1.000
_cell.length_b   1.000
_cell.length_c   1.000
_cell.angle_alpha   90.00
_cell.angle_beta   90.00
_cell.angle_gamma   90.00
#
_symmetry.space_group_name_H-M   'P 1'
#
loop_
_entity.id
_entity.type
_entity.pdbx_description
1 polymer ?
#
loop_
_entity_poly.entity_id
_entity_poly.type
_entity_poly.pdbx_seq_one_letter_code
_entity_poly.pdbx_strand_id
1 'polypeptide(L)'
;MTSRKPLDSIKYPNIVVLERVFRGTPKLRDRMEASYETGSNHFVSYEFRGFGMPPMDVGHPGDVFWDVTYPYIIHVRGRERWAAWNPYASVGSQLLAEHPCFRDRYLWISPSGLAWYTQQGLNKAAMDHRQFHSLDDAARRALVVLLGAPTALALDVPENRARRDEEVARRGKLGIPVEAPPDVPVSAILRTKQASGQPEVKDSSSSISVQRPPSKSRRETNTEAPSEVGSLRRENARLKKLLEEAETEKRKLETQLTETEDKVKKLKKSAKNDEEELEELRHLKTRISDVLLGIKLPLPRT
;
A
#
# COMPACT_ATOMS: atom_id res chain seq x y z
N MET A 1 -5.88 -29.63 13.57
CA MET A 1 -5.66 -28.21 13.19
C MET A 1 -4.84 -28.17 11.91
N THR A 2 -5.47 -28.07 10.75
CA THR A 2 -4.74 -27.76 9.51
C THR A 2 -4.59 -26.25 9.47
N SER A 3 -3.40 -25.75 9.88
CA SER A 3 -3.02 -24.37 9.62
C SER A 3 -3.30 -24.07 8.15
N ARG A 4 -4.07 -23.00 7.86
CA ARG A 4 -4.26 -22.54 6.48
C ARG A 4 -2.88 -22.27 5.94
N LYS A 5 -2.39 -23.15 5.07
CA LYS A 5 -1.07 -22.94 4.47
C LYS A 5 -1.16 -21.65 3.68
N PRO A 6 -0.24 -20.70 3.91
CA PRO A 6 -0.15 -19.55 3.02
C PRO A 6 0.01 -20.07 1.59
N LEU A 7 -0.44 -19.24 0.64
CA LEU A 7 -0.27 -19.49 -0.78
C LEU A 7 1.13 -20.02 -1.05
N ASP A 8 1.25 -21.03 -1.91
CA ASP A 8 2.55 -21.46 -2.38
C ASP A 8 3.15 -20.34 -3.24
N SER A 9 4.01 -19.53 -2.63
CA SER A 9 4.64 -18.37 -3.27
C SER A 9 5.49 -18.78 -4.47
N ILE A 10 5.91 -20.05 -4.55
CA ILE A 10 6.64 -20.61 -5.69
C ILE A 10 5.72 -20.71 -6.92
N LYS A 11 4.45 -21.10 -6.72
CA LYS A 11 3.49 -21.25 -7.81
C LYS A 11 3.02 -19.91 -8.36
N TYR A 12 2.97 -18.88 -7.51
CA TYR A 12 2.44 -17.56 -7.85
C TYR A 12 3.39 -16.42 -7.41
N PRO A 13 4.58 -16.31 -8.03
CA PRO A 13 5.60 -15.34 -7.61
C PRO A 13 5.17 -13.87 -7.81
N ASN A 14 4.17 -13.65 -8.66
CA ASN A 14 3.62 -12.34 -9.01
C ASN A 14 2.34 -12.00 -8.23
N ILE A 15 2.04 -12.73 -7.15
CA ILE A 15 0.91 -12.43 -6.27
C ILE A 15 1.47 -12.08 -4.89
N VAL A 16 1.19 -10.86 -4.43
CA VAL A 16 1.46 -10.50 -3.05
C VAL A 16 0.31 -10.97 -2.18
N VAL A 17 0.64 -11.58 -1.03
CA VAL A 17 -0.33 -12.06 -0.05
C VAL A 17 -0.17 -11.27 1.24
N LEU A 18 -1.28 -10.75 1.73
CA LEU A 18 -1.37 -10.04 3.00
C LEU A 18 -2.33 -10.77 3.91
N GLU A 19 -1.86 -11.14 5.09
CA GLU A 19 -2.71 -11.71 6.12
C GLU A 19 -3.49 -10.61 6.83
N ARG A 20 -4.80 -10.82 6.97
CA ARG A 20 -5.71 -9.93 7.69
C ARG A 20 -6.40 -10.71 8.79
N VAL A 21 -6.15 -10.32 10.04
CA VAL A 21 -6.76 -10.93 11.22
C VAL A 21 -7.87 -10.03 11.74
N PHE A 22 -9.06 -10.59 11.90
CA PHE A 22 -10.23 -9.87 12.37
C PHE A 22 -10.74 -10.46 13.67
N ARG A 23 -11.22 -9.60 14.57
CA ARG A 23 -11.96 -10.03 15.75
C ARG A 23 -13.41 -10.33 15.39
N GLY A 24 -13.80 -11.58 15.53
CA GLY A 24 -15.19 -12.03 15.56
C GLY A 24 -15.89 -11.56 16.84
N THR A 25 -17.21 -11.39 16.76
CA THR A 25 -18.02 -11.22 17.97
C THR A 25 -18.31 -12.61 18.56
N PRO A 26 -18.56 -12.76 19.87
CA PRO A 26 -18.89 -14.05 20.45
C PRO A 26 -20.07 -14.77 19.76
N LYS A 27 -21.06 -14.00 19.25
CA LYS A 27 -22.23 -14.51 18.53
C LYS A 27 -21.91 -15.11 17.15
N LEU A 28 -20.75 -14.77 16.58
CA LEU A 28 -20.30 -15.33 15.30
C LEU A 28 -19.86 -16.78 15.46
N ARG A 29 -19.38 -17.18 16.65
CA ARG A 29 -18.89 -18.54 16.93
C ARG A 29 -19.97 -19.59 16.70
N ASP A 30 -21.21 -19.31 17.14
CA ASP A 30 -22.34 -20.26 17.02
C ASP A 30 -22.84 -20.42 15.58
N ARG A 31 -22.41 -19.55 14.66
CA ARG A 31 -22.83 -19.53 13.26
C ARG A 31 -21.69 -19.87 12.30
N MET A 32 -20.49 -20.11 12.80
CA MET A 32 -19.36 -20.54 11.99
C MET A 32 -19.57 -21.99 11.55
N GLU A 33 -19.48 -22.24 10.25
CA GLU A 33 -19.32 -23.60 9.76
C GLU A 33 -18.07 -24.21 10.39
N ALA A 34 -18.13 -25.51 10.74
CA ALA A 34 -17.08 -26.27 11.41
C ALA A 34 -15.68 -26.16 10.74
N SER A 35 -15.62 -25.70 9.49
CA SER A 35 -14.38 -25.45 8.75
C SER A 35 -13.52 -24.29 9.30
N TYR A 36 -14.02 -23.51 10.27
CA TYR A 36 -13.29 -22.40 10.90
C TYR A 36 -13.06 -22.60 12.42
N GLU A 37 -12.95 -23.85 12.89
CA GLU A 37 -12.74 -24.22 14.30
C GLU A 37 -11.34 -23.86 14.86
N THR A 38 -10.93 -22.62 14.74
CA THR A 38 -9.98 -22.04 15.69
C THR A 38 -10.79 -21.59 16.89
N GLY A 39 -10.60 -22.19 18.07
CA GLY A 39 -11.25 -21.76 19.32
C GLY A 39 -10.95 -20.31 19.76
N SER A 40 -10.38 -19.50 18.87
CA SER A 40 -10.16 -18.07 19.02
C SER A 40 -11.32 -17.28 18.40
N ASN A 41 -11.68 -16.14 19.00
CA ASN A 41 -12.59 -15.16 18.40
C ASN A 41 -11.92 -14.38 17.25
N HIS A 42 -10.98 -14.99 16.54
CA HIS A 42 -10.27 -14.36 15.44
C HIS A 42 -10.46 -15.19 14.18
N PHE A 43 -10.80 -14.53 13.07
CA PHE A 43 -10.78 -15.15 11.76
C PHE A 43 -9.70 -14.50 10.90
N VAL A 44 -9.02 -15.33 10.11
CA VAL A 44 -7.98 -14.91 9.19
C VAL A 44 -8.57 -14.90 7.79
N SER A 45 -8.47 -13.76 7.11
CA SER A 45 -8.66 -13.66 5.66
C SER A 45 -7.37 -13.20 5.01
N TYR A 46 -7.20 -13.52 3.74
CA TYR A 46 -6.08 -13.06 2.95
C TYR A 46 -6.52 -12.01 1.95
N GLU A 47 -5.68 -10.99 1.80
CA GLU A 47 -5.75 -10.01 0.72
C GLU A 47 -4.64 -10.33 -0.26
N PHE A 48 -5.02 -10.72 -1.46
CA PHE A 48 -4.14 -10.99 -2.58
C PHE A 48 -4.03 -9.75 -3.47
N ARG A 49 -2.88 -9.56 -4.11
CA ARG A 49 -2.68 -8.49 -5.10
C ARG A 49 -1.92 -9.02 -6.30
N GLY A 50 -2.39 -8.69 -7.49
CA GLY A 50 -1.74 -9.09 -8.74
C GLY A 50 -2.40 -8.45 -9.95
N PHE A 51 -1.93 -8.79 -11.15
CA PHE A 51 -2.53 -8.35 -12.40
C PHE A 51 -3.52 -9.39 -12.92
N GLY A 52 -4.70 -8.93 -13.32
CA GLY A 52 -5.75 -9.72 -13.94
C GLY A 52 -6.59 -10.52 -12.96
N MET A 53 -7.30 -11.52 -13.50
CA MET A 53 -8.18 -12.36 -12.70
C MET A 53 -7.40 -13.21 -11.67
N PRO A 54 -7.94 -13.39 -10.45
CA PRO A 54 -7.36 -14.31 -9.49
C PRO A 54 -7.34 -15.75 -10.03
N PRO A 55 -6.27 -16.52 -9.76
CA PRO A 55 -6.28 -17.95 -10.07
C PRO A 55 -7.39 -18.68 -9.31
N MET A 56 -8.03 -19.65 -9.97
CA MET A 56 -9.23 -20.31 -9.44
C MET A 56 -8.96 -21.22 -8.23
N ASP A 57 -7.74 -21.74 -8.13
CA ASP A 57 -7.24 -22.61 -7.07
C ASP A 57 -6.62 -21.84 -5.90
N VAL A 58 -6.75 -20.51 -5.90
CA VAL A 58 -6.20 -19.62 -4.87
C VAL A 58 -7.31 -19.06 -3.99
N GLY A 59 -6.99 -18.95 -2.69
CA GLY A 59 -7.84 -18.33 -1.68
C GLY A 59 -8.90 -19.24 -1.07
N HIS A 60 -9.48 -18.77 0.03
CA HIS A 60 -10.59 -19.38 0.75
C HIS A 60 -11.80 -18.45 0.73
N PRO A 61 -13.02 -18.95 0.97
CA PRO A 61 -14.20 -18.09 1.06
C PRO A 61 -13.99 -16.95 2.08
N GLY A 62 -14.20 -15.71 1.61
CA GLY A 62 -13.98 -14.47 2.37
C GLY A 62 -12.65 -13.78 2.07
N ASP A 63 -11.75 -14.43 1.36
CA ASP A 63 -10.54 -13.77 0.89
C ASP A 63 -10.86 -12.77 -0.23
N VAL A 64 -9.97 -11.82 -0.45
CA VAL A 64 -10.13 -10.75 -1.43
C VAL A 64 -8.90 -10.69 -2.33
N PHE A 65 -9.09 -10.44 -3.61
CA PHE A 65 -8.02 -10.27 -4.58
C PHE A 65 -8.15 -8.91 -5.24
N TRP A 66 -7.07 -8.13 -5.21
CA TRP A 66 -6.98 -6.84 -5.84
C TRP A 66 -6.29 -6.98 -7.20
N ASP A 67 -7.06 -6.82 -8.26
CA ASP A 67 -6.50 -6.62 -9.59
C ASP A 67 -5.98 -5.19 -9.72
N VAL A 68 -4.65 -5.05 -9.68
CA VAL A 68 -3.98 -3.75 -9.75
C VAL A 68 -3.84 -3.23 -11.19
N THR A 69 -4.47 -3.87 -12.18
CA THR A 69 -4.59 -3.35 -13.54
C THR A 69 -5.72 -2.33 -13.61
N TYR A 70 -5.45 -1.14 -14.16
CA TYR A 70 -6.48 -0.09 -14.26
C TYR A 70 -7.54 -0.41 -15.35
N PRO A 71 -8.84 -0.12 -15.13
CA PRO A 71 -9.43 0.30 -13.86
C PRO A 71 -9.35 -0.82 -12.81
N TYR A 72 -9.06 -0.46 -11.56
CA TYR A 72 -8.87 -1.44 -10.49
C TYR A 72 -10.15 -2.23 -10.22
N ILE A 73 -10.02 -3.55 -10.10
CA ILE A 73 -11.14 -4.46 -9.82
C ILE A 73 -10.81 -5.23 -8.55
N ILE A 74 -11.76 -5.29 -7.63
CA ILE A 74 -11.66 -6.14 -6.46
C ILE A 74 -12.45 -7.40 -6.75
N HIS A 75 -11.87 -8.57 -6.48
CA HIS A 75 -12.56 -9.84 -6.53
C HIS A 75 -12.74 -10.37 -5.12
N VAL A 76 -13.93 -10.87 -4.82
CA VAL A 76 -14.25 -11.50 -3.54
C VAL A 76 -14.34 -13.00 -3.77
N ARG A 77 -13.64 -13.78 -2.95
CA ARG A 77 -13.74 -15.24 -3.00
C ARG A 77 -15.04 -15.66 -2.33
N GLY A 78 -16.02 -16.06 -3.13
CA GLY A 78 -17.21 -16.75 -2.65
C GLY A 78 -16.91 -18.18 -2.24
N ARG A 79 -17.96 -18.99 -2.04
CA ARG A 79 -17.80 -20.41 -1.69
C ARG A 79 -17.20 -21.23 -2.83
N GLU A 80 -17.61 -20.95 -4.06
CA GLU A 80 -17.25 -21.76 -5.23
C GLU A 80 -16.26 -21.05 -6.16
N ARG A 81 -16.39 -19.73 -6.30
CA ARG A 81 -15.66 -18.94 -7.28
C ARG A 81 -15.35 -17.53 -6.79
N TRP A 82 -14.38 -16.91 -7.46
CA TRP A 82 -14.15 -15.48 -7.37
C TRP A 82 -15.27 -14.72 -8.09
N ALA A 83 -15.75 -13.64 -7.48
CA ALA A 83 -16.74 -12.73 -8.07
C ALA A 83 -16.16 -11.32 -8.08
N ALA A 84 -16.28 -10.61 -9.20
CA ALA A 84 -15.90 -9.22 -9.25
C ALA A 84 -16.86 -8.38 -8.39
N TRP A 85 -16.28 -7.56 -7.52
CA TRP A 85 -16.96 -6.54 -6.75
C TRP A 85 -16.48 -5.19 -7.26
N ASN A 86 -17.39 -4.47 -7.92
CA ASN A 86 -17.13 -3.13 -8.41
C ASN A 86 -17.72 -2.12 -7.43
N PRO A 87 -16.91 -1.44 -6.59
CA PRO A 87 -17.40 -0.44 -5.65
C PRO A 87 -17.94 0.83 -6.34
N TYR A 88 -17.66 1.00 -7.64
CA TYR A 88 -18.00 2.21 -8.42
C TYR A 88 -19.26 2.06 -9.27
N ALA A 89 -19.63 0.83 -9.65
CA ALA A 89 -20.82 0.58 -10.49
C ALA A 89 -22.14 0.80 -9.73
N SER A 90 -22.09 0.92 -8.41
CA SER A 90 -23.25 0.95 -7.51
C SER A 90 -23.60 2.37 -7.05
N VAL A 91 -23.94 3.25 -8.01
CA VAL A 91 -24.63 4.51 -7.70
C VAL A 91 -26.12 4.19 -7.47
N GLY A 92 -26.49 3.93 -6.21
CA GLY A 92 -27.88 3.76 -5.76
C GLY A 92 -28.12 2.49 -4.94
N SER A 93 -28.19 2.60 -3.61
CA SER A 93 -28.65 1.59 -2.63
C SER A 93 -28.14 0.13 -2.69
N GLN A 94 -27.23 -0.23 -3.61
CA GLN A 94 -26.92 -1.64 -3.88
C GLN A 94 -25.62 -2.13 -3.22
N LEU A 95 -25.87 -3.01 -2.25
CA LEU A 95 -25.17 -4.26 -1.91
C LEU A 95 -23.65 -4.17 -1.80
N LEU A 96 -23.21 -3.78 -0.61
CA LEU A 96 -21.90 -4.14 -0.10
C LEU A 96 -21.69 -5.65 -0.29
N ALA A 97 -20.50 -6.06 -0.73
CA ALA A 97 -20.22 -7.49 -0.84
C ALA A 97 -20.33 -8.13 0.54
N GLU A 98 -21.21 -9.12 0.68
CA GLU A 98 -21.40 -9.87 1.92
C GLU A 98 -20.29 -10.93 2.07
N HIS A 99 -19.84 -11.14 3.30
CA HIS A 99 -18.87 -12.20 3.56
C HIS A 99 -19.54 -13.57 3.44
N PRO A 100 -18.99 -14.53 2.68
CA PRO A 100 -19.65 -15.81 2.37
C PRO A 100 -19.90 -16.72 3.59
N CYS A 101 -19.16 -16.48 4.68
CA CYS A 101 -19.28 -17.21 5.94
C CYS A 101 -19.86 -16.35 7.09
N PHE A 102 -20.00 -15.04 6.92
CA PHE A 102 -20.35 -14.11 8.01
C PHE A 102 -21.40 -13.11 7.53
N ARG A 103 -22.68 -13.41 7.78
CA ARG A 103 -23.82 -12.62 7.28
C ARG A 103 -23.89 -11.18 7.81
N ASP A 104 -23.19 -10.87 8.90
CA ASP A 104 -23.15 -9.53 9.48
C ASP A 104 -21.92 -8.73 9.02
N ARG A 105 -21.12 -9.28 8.10
CA ARG A 105 -19.88 -8.68 7.61
C ARG A 105 -19.99 -8.32 6.13
N TYR A 106 -19.44 -7.15 5.83
CA TYR A 106 -19.51 -6.54 4.53
C TYR A 106 -18.15 -5.97 4.16
N LEU A 107 -17.79 -6.11 2.89
CA LEU A 107 -16.54 -5.58 2.38
C LEU A 107 -16.64 -4.07 2.19
N TRP A 108 -15.64 -3.35 2.65
CA TRP A 108 -15.59 -1.90 2.50
C TRP A 108 -14.16 -1.39 2.34
N ILE A 109 -14.02 -0.30 1.59
CA ILE A 109 -12.74 0.39 1.37
C ILE A 109 -12.70 1.61 2.29
N SER A 110 -11.78 1.56 3.26
CA SER A 110 -11.50 2.69 4.15
C SER A 110 -10.12 3.30 3.82
N PRO A 111 -9.76 4.45 4.43
CA PRO A 111 -8.43 5.04 4.25
C PRO A 111 -7.28 4.14 4.72
N SER A 112 -7.55 3.23 5.67
CA SER A 112 -6.57 2.24 6.13
C SER A 112 -6.50 1.00 5.23
N GLY A 113 -7.39 0.90 4.23
CA GLY A 113 -7.41 -0.15 3.23
C GLY A 113 -8.74 -0.90 3.15
N LEU A 114 -8.67 -2.05 2.49
CA LEU A 114 -9.79 -2.96 2.25
C LEU A 114 -9.98 -3.90 3.47
N ALA A 115 -11.19 -3.97 4.02
CA ALA A 115 -11.48 -4.81 5.17
C ALA A 115 -12.95 -5.23 5.28
N TRP A 116 -13.20 -6.28 6.08
CA TRP A 116 -14.54 -6.77 6.41
C TRP A 116 -15.10 -6.11 7.68
N TYR A 117 -16.13 -5.30 7.53
CA TYR A 117 -16.74 -4.53 8.62
C TYR A 117 -18.08 -5.14 9.04
N THR A 118 -18.41 -5.03 10.33
CA THR A 118 -19.81 -5.24 10.76
C THR A 118 -20.69 -4.10 10.26
N GLN A 119 -22.01 -4.29 10.22
CA GLN A 119 -22.95 -3.17 9.95
C GLN A 119 -22.69 -1.96 10.86
N GLN A 120 -22.42 -2.19 12.16
CA GLN A 120 -22.09 -1.12 13.10
C GLN A 120 -20.74 -0.46 12.77
N GLY A 121 -19.74 -1.27 12.41
CA GLY A 121 -18.42 -0.80 12.00
C GLY A 121 -18.48 0.02 10.71
N LEU A 122 -19.33 -0.36 9.77
CA LEU A 122 -19.63 0.41 8.56
C LEU A 122 -20.26 1.75 8.90
N ASN A 123 -21.26 1.78 9.80
CA ASN A 123 -21.88 3.05 10.18
C ASN A 123 -20.83 4.02 10.77
N LYS A 124 -19.89 3.49 11.57
CA LYS A 124 -18.78 4.28 12.10
C LYS A 124 -17.81 4.72 11.00
N ALA A 125 -17.35 3.79 10.16
CA ALA A 125 -16.45 4.08 9.06
C ALA A 125 -17.07 5.09 8.07
N ALA A 126 -18.34 4.92 7.71
CA ALA A 126 -19.09 5.81 6.83
C ALA A 126 -19.21 7.23 7.40
N MET A 127 -19.30 7.37 8.73
CA MET A 127 -19.22 8.70 9.37
C MET A 127 -17.83 9.33 9.20
N ASP A 128 -16.75 8.55 9.32
CA ASP A 128 -15.39 9.02 9.03
C ASP A 128 -15.24 9.36 7.54
N HIS A 129 -15.97 8.67 6.65
CA HIS A 129 -15.94 8.92 5.20
C HIS A 129 -16.61 10.22 4.75
N ARG A 130 -17.31 10.96 5.62
CA ARG A 130 -17.80 12.31 5.30
C ARG A 130 -16.68 13.29 4.96
N GLN A 131 -15.42 12.92 5.22
CA GLN A 131 -14.23 13.65 4.81
C GLN A 131 -13.83 13.42 3.34
N PHE A 132 -14.35 12.39 2.66
CA PHE A 132 -14.04 12.12 1.25
C PHE A 132 -15.14 12.63 0.34
N HIS A 133 -14.71 13.31 -0.73
CA HIS A 133 -15.63 13.85 -1.72
C HIS A 133 -16.30 12.77 -2.59
N SER A 134 -15.71 11.57 -2.69
CA SER A 134 -16.26 10.42 -3.41
C SER A 134 -15.64 9.07 -2.97
N LEU A 135 -16.31 7.96 -3.30
CA LEU A 135 -15.76 6.59 -3.17
C LEU A 135 -14.50 6.41 -4.02
N ASP A 136 -14.45 7.05 -5.20
CA ASP A 136 -13.24 7.13 -6.03
C ASP A 136 -12.06 7.74 -5.27
N ASP A 137 -12.27 8.85 -4.55
CA ASP A 137 -11.18 9.48 -3.80
C ASP A 137 -10.74 8.59 -2.63
N ALA A 138 -11.69 7.96 -1.93
CA ALA A 138 -11.38 7.01 -0.86
C ALA A 138 -10.60 5.80 -1.38
N ALA A 139 -10.99 5.23 -2.51
CA ALA A 139 -10.32 4.10 -3.12
C ALA A 139 -8.96 4.48 -3.72
N ARG A 140 -8.83 5.65 -4.34
CA ARG A 140 -7.54 6.20 -4.80
C ARG A 140 -6.59 6.42 -3.62
N ARG A 141 -7.08 6.97 -2.50
CA ARG A 141 -6.26 7.17 -1.29
C ARG A 141 -5.87 5.85 -0.63
N ALA A 142 -6.82 4.91 -0.51
CA ALA A 142 -6.51 3.56 -0.06
C ALA A 142 -5.44 2.95 -0.96
N LEU A 143 -5.57 3.07 -2.28
CA LEU A 143 -4.60 2.58 -3.24
C LEU A 143 -3.23 3.27 -3.10
N VAL A 144 -3.19 4.59 -2.85
CA VAL A 144 -1.95 5.32 -2.53
C VAL A 144 -1.29 4.74 -1.27
N VAL A 145 -2.05 4.55 -0.20
CA VAL A 145 -1.55 3.97 1.05
C VAL A 145 -1.04 2.53 0.81
N LEU A 146 -1.75 1.77 -0.02
CA LEU A 146 -1.49 0.35 -0.24
C LEU A 146 -0.37 0.10 -1.25
N LEU A 147 -0.21 0.95 -2.27
CA LEU A 147 0.91 0.95 -3.23
C LEU A 147 2.17 1.61 -2.66
N GLY A 148 2.03 2.50 -1.66
CA GLY A 148 3.15 3.06 -0.91
C GLY A 148 3.68 2.15 0.20
N ALA A 149 3.05 0.99 0.44
CA ALA A 149 3.47 0.04 1.47
C ALA A 149 4.65 -0.84 0.96
N PRO A 150 5.54 -1.33 1.84
CA PRO A 150 6.65 -2.24 1.48
C PRO A 150 6.20 -3.56 0.81
N THR A 151 4.90 -3.87 0.89
CA THR A 151 4.21 -4.98 0.23
C THR A 151 3.57 -4.58 -1.11
N ALA A 152 4.07 -3.52 -1.74
CA ALA A 152 3.72 -3.17 -3.10
C ALA A 152 4.22 -4.27 -4.04
N LEU A 153 3.34 -4.70 -4.95
CA LEU A 153 3.73 -5.53 -6.09
C LEU A 153 4.87 -4.81 -6.81
N ALA A 154 6.03 -5.46 -6.98
CA ALA A 154 7.19 -4.83 -7.62
C ALA A 154 6.88 -4.59 -9.10
N LEU A 155 6.37 -3.40 -9.44
CA LEU A 155 5.85 -3.07 -10.77
C LEU A 155 6.93 -3.07 -11.85
N ASP A 156 8.19 -2.91 -11.44
CA ASP A 156 9.37 -2.83 -12.29
C ASP A 156 9.93 -4.20 -12.70
N VAL A 157 9.55 -5.27 -11.99
CA VAL A 157 9.93 -6.65 -12.31
C VAL A 157 9.41 -7.03 -13.70
N PRO A 158 10.27 -7.55 -14.62
CA PRO A 158 9.88 -7.86 -16.00
C PRO A 158 8.65 -8.76 -16.11
N GLU A 159 8.51 -9.76 -15.25
CA GLU A 159 7.38 -10.70 -15.22
C GLU A 159 6.06 -9.99 -14.85
N ASN A 160 6.12 -9.06 -13.90
CA ASN A 160 4.98 -8.24 -13.48
C ASN A 160 4.56 -7.29 -14.61
N ARG A 161 5.53 -6.71 -15.33
CA ARG A 161 5.28 -5.87 -16.50
C ARG A 161 4.60 -6.65 -17.63
N ALA A 162 5.14 -7.83 -17.97
CA ALA A 162 4.57 -8.69 -19.00
C ALA A 162 3.12 -9.08 -18.70
N ARG A 163 2.82 -9.49 -17.45
CA ARG A 163 1.44 -9.80 -17.03
C ARG A 163 0.51 -8.60 -17.06
N ARG A 164 0.98 -7.43 -16.63
CA ARG A 164 0.21 -6.20 -16.73
C ARG A 164 -0.15 -5.91 -18.19
N ASP A 165 0.83 -5.97 -19.08
CA ASP A 165 0.64 -5.65 -20.49
C ASP A 165 -0.26 -6.68 -21.19
N GLU A 166 -0.17 -7.96 -20.83
CA GLU A 166 -1.09 -9.02 -21.26
C GLU A 166 -2.53 -8.76 -20.79
N GLU A 167 -2.72 -8.41 -19.52
CA GLU A 167 -4.04 -8.11 -18.97
C GLU A 167 -4.65 -6.85 -19.60
N VAL A 168 -3.83 -5.81 -19.83
CA VAL A 168 -4.23 -4.61 -20.58
C VAL A 168 -4.71 -4.99 -21.99
N ALA A 169 -3.96 -5.82 -22.70
CA ALA A 169 -4.35 -6.29 -24.03
C ALA A 169 -5.65 -7.13 -23.99
N ARG A 170 -5.81 -7.99 -22.98
CA ARG A 170 -7.02 -8.79 -22.77
C ARG A 170 -8.25 -7.92 -22.54
N ARG A 171 -8.15 -6.90 -21.68
CA ARG A 171 -9.22 -5.93 -21.41
C ARG A 171 -9.59 -5.12 -22.66
N GLY A 172 -8.59 -4.70 -23.43
CA GLY A 172 -8.81 -4.04 -24.72
C GLY A 172 -9.63 -4.90 -25.69
N LYS A 173 -9.34 -6.20 -25.78
CA LYS A 173 -10.13 -7.15 -26.61
C LYS A 173 -11.58 -7.32 -26.13
N LEU A 174 -11.84 -7.14 -24.84
CA LEU A 174 -13.18 -7.22 -24.25
C LEU A 174 -13.96 -5.89 -24.32
N GLY A 175 -13.37 -4.83 -24.88
CA GLY A 175 -13.98 -3.51 -24.90
C GLY A 175 -14.08 -2.85 -23.51
N ILE A 176 -13.31 -3.35 -22.54
CA ILE A 176 -13.18 -2.69 -21.24
C ILE A 176 -12.22 -1.51 -21.44
N PRO A 177 -12.64 -0.26 -21.16
CA PRO A 177 -11.76 0.90 -21.32
C PRO A 177 -10.53 0.73 -20.42
N VAL A 178 -9.35 0.64 -21.04
CA VAL A 178 -8.08 0.72 -20.32
C VAL A 178 -7.58 2.14 -20.47
N GLU A 179 -7.94 3.02 -19.54
CA GLU A 179 -7.29 4.32 -19.48
C GLU A 179 -5.88 4.14 -18.93
N ALA A 180 -4.97 5.04 -19.31
CA ALA A 180 -3.71 5.13 -18.60
C ALA A 180 -4.02 5.30 -17.10
N PRO A 181 -3.30 4.60 -16.20
CA PRO A 181 -3.41 4.89 -14.79
C PRO A 181 -3.27 6.41 -14.62
N PRO A 182 -4.13 7.07 -13.83
CA PRO A 182 -3.92 8.48 -13.56
C PRO A 182 -2.48 8.63 -13.08
N ASP A 183 -1.74 9.60 -13.64
CA ASP A 183 -0.39 9.92 -13.18
C ASP A 183 -0.49 10.32 -11.71
N VAL A 184 -0.43 9.33 -10.81
CA VAL A 184 -0.32 9.55 -9.38
C VAL A 184 1.17 9.73 -9.17
N PRO A 185 1.68 10.97 -9.04
CA PRO A 185 3.10 11.17 -8.84
C PRO A 185 3.51 10.39 -7.59
N VAL A 186 4.48 9.49 -7.73
CA VAL A 186 5.02 8.68 -6.63
C VAL A 186 5.43 9.57 -5.44
N SER A 187 5.76 10.83 -5.69
CA SER A 187 6.03 11.85 -4.67
C SER A 187 4.81 12.24 -3.81
N ALA A 188 3.58 12.20 -4.34
CA ALA A 188 2.36 12.40 -3.55
C ALA A 188 2.09 11.22 -2.58
N ILE A 189 2.53 10.01 -2.95
CA ILE A 189 2.45 8.80 -2.13
C ILE A 189 3.39 8.89 -0.92
N LEU A 190 4.57 9.50 -1.09
CA LEU A 190 5.54 9.68 -0.01
C LEU A 190 5.17 10.81 0.96
N ARG A 191 4.52 11.89 0.48
CA ARG A 191 4.11 13.02 1.34
C ARG A 191 2.95 12.68 2.29
N THR A 192 2.05 11.77 1.92
CA THR A 192 0.92 11.38 2.79
C THR A 192 1.38 10.66 4.07
N LYS A 193 2.52 9.94 4.03
CA LYS A 193 3.14 9.35 5.23
C LYS A 193 3.72 10.37 6.21
N GLN A 194 4.13 11.55 5.73
CA GLN A 194 4.61 12.64 6.60
C GLN A 194 3.48 13.45 7.23
N ALA A 195 2.31 13.51 6.59
CA ALA A 195 1.15 14.23 7.11
C ALA A 195 0.29 13.41 8.09
N SER A 196 0.38 12.07 8.06
CA SER A 196 -0.23 11.19 9.07
C SER A 196 0.68 11.03 10.29
N GLY A 197 1.01 12.14 10.95
CA GLY A 197 1.29 12.06 12.38
C GLY A 197 0.06 11.42 13.01
N GLN A 198 0.22 10.26 13.66
CA GLN A 198 -0.87 9.67 14.42
C GLN A 198 -1.46 10.77 15.31
N PRO A 199 -2.78 11.02 15.28
CA PRO A 199 -3.38 11.79 16.35
C PRO A 199 -3.11 10.98 17.62
N GLU A 200 -2.27 11.55 18.48
CA GLU A 200 -2.12 11.14 19.86
C GLU A 200 -3.54 11.11 20.43
N VAL A 201 -4.10 9.91 20.58
CA VAL A 201 -5.36 9.70 21.30
C VAL A 201 -5.02 10.05 22.74
N LYS A 202 -5.17 11.32 23.07
CA LYS A 202 -5.32 11.75 24.46
C LYS A 202 -6.60 11.08 24.94
N ASP A 203 -6.42 10.07 25.77
CA ASP A 203 -7.47 9.52 26.60
C ASP A 203 -8.11 10.67 27.38
N SER A 204 -9.24 11.16 26.85
CA SER A 204 -10.17 12.01 27.57
C SER A 204 -10.76 11.17 28.69
N SER A 205 -10.05 11.11 29.81
CA SER A 205 -10.55 10.64 31.08
C SER A 205 -11.64 11.61 31.55
N SER A 206 -12.88 11.35 31.10
CA SER A 206 -14.06 11.93 31.71
C SER A 206 -14.15 11.42 33.15
N SER A 207 -13.91 12.33 34.08
CA SER A 207 -14.04 12.17 35.51
C SER A 207 -15.49 11.83 35.89
N ILE A 208 -15.77 10.54 36.07
CA ILE A 208 -16.94 10.09 36.83
C ILE A 208 -16.56 10.13 38.30
N SER A 209 -17.11 11.12 39.01
CA SER A 209 -17.02 11.24 40.46
C SER A 209 -17.82 10.10 41.11
N VAL A 210 -17.11 9.06 41.56
CA VAL A 210 -17.67 8.00 42.40
C VAL A 210 -17.35 8.35 43.86
N GLN A 211 -18.39 8.59 44.65
CA GLN A 211 -18.30 8.77 46.10
C GLN A 211 -17.62 7.56 46.76
N ARG A 212 -16.53 7.83 47.49
CA ARG A 212 -15.86 6.87 48.37
C ARG A 212 -16.73 6.54 49.59
N PRO A 213 -16.88 5.26 49.98
CA PRO A 213 -17.21 4.90 51.35
C PRO A 213 -15.99 5.01 52.27
N PRO A 214 -16.19 5.20 53.59
CA PRO A 214 -15.13 5.45 54.54
C PRO A 214 -14.24 4.22 54.80
N SER A 215 -12.98 4.58 55.01
CA SER A 215 -11.78 3.79 55.28
C SER A 215 -11.90 2.79 56.44
N LYS A 216 -11.49 1.54 56.19
CA LYS A 216 -10.91 0.67 57.21
C LYS A 216 -9.41 0.51 56.96
N SER A 217 -8.65 1.01 57.92
CA SER A 217 -7.26 0.75 58.24
C SER A 217 -6.77 -0.61 57.71
N ARG A 218 -5.91 -0.58 56.68
CA ARG A 218 -5.16 -1.75 56.23
C ARG A 218 -3.68 -1.42 56.37
N ARG A 219 -3.09 -2.10 57.34
CA ARG A 219 -1.67 -2.14 57.71
C ARG A 219 -0.77 -2.17 56.48
N GLU A 220 0.14 -1.21 56.43
CA GLU A 220 1.24 -1.11 55.47
C GLU A 220 2.18 -2.32 55.61
N THR A 221 2.37 -3.05 54.51
CA THR A 221 3.56 -3.86 54.28
C THR A 221 4.35 -3.16 53.17
N ASN A 222 5.15 -2.19 53.58
CA ASN A 222 6.19 -1.58 52.77
C ASN A 222 7.40 -2.51 52.77
N THR A 223 7.53 -3.36 51.76
CA THR A 223 8.80 -3.98 51.43
C THR A 223 8.75 -4.47 49.98
N GLU A 224 9.75 -4.04 49.20
CA GLU A 224 10.15 -4.62 47.91
C GLU A 224 9.33 -4.27 46.65
N ALA A 225 9.38 -3.00 46.24
CA ALA A 225 9.20 -2.62 44.83
C ALA A 225 10.18 -1.55 44.23
N PRO A 226 11.38 -1.23 44.81
CA PRO A 226 12.26 -0.23 44.20
C PRO A 226 13.14 -0.74 43.04
N SER A 227 13.19 -2.05 42.78
CA SER A 227 14.11 -2.66 41.79
C SER A 227 13.70 -2.40 40.33
N GLU A 228 12.41 -2.56 40.02
CA GLU A 228 11.92 -2.57 38.63
C GLU A 228 11.88 -1.16 38.02
N VAL A 229 11.53 -0.16 38.82
CA VAL A 229 11.52 1.25 38.39
C VAL A 229 12.92 1.74 38.02
N GLY A 230 13.95 1.27 38.74
CA GLY A 230 15.35 1.59 38.42
C GLY A 230 15.83 0.96 37.12
N SER A 231 15.36 -0.24 36.79
CA SER A 231 15.64 -0.90 35.50
C SER A 231 15.01 -0.13 34.34
N LEU A 232 13.72 0.20 34.44
CA LEU A 232 12.98 0.93 33.40
C LEU A 232 13.55 2.33 33.14
N ARG A 233 14.03 3.03 34.18
CA ARG A 233 14.68 4.34 34.02
C ARG A 233 15.98 4.26 33.22
N ARG A 234 16.78 3.20 33.45
CA ARG A 234 18.04 2.97 32.70
C ARG A 234 17.76 2.63 31.24
N GLU A 235 16.76 1.79 30.99
CA GLU A 235 16.39 1.43 29.62
C GLU A 235 15.83 2.63 28.84
N ASN A 236 14.98 3.45 29.48
CA ASN A 236 14.49 4.68 28.85
C ASN A 236 15.62 5.68 28.55
N ALA A 237 16.63 5.80 29.42
CA ALA A 237 17.80 6.63 29.15
C ALA A 237 18.63 6.10 27.97
N ARG A 238 18.79 4.77 27.88
CA ARG A 238 19.47 4.11 26.76
C ARG A 238 18.73 4.32 25.43
N LEU A 239 17.41 4.15 25.41
CA LEU A 239 16.59 4.35 24.22
C LEU A 239 16.62 5.81 23.74
N LYS A 240 16.62 6.78 24.66
CA LYS A 240 16.78 8.20 24.30
C LYS A 240 18.12 8.48 23.62
N LYS A 241 19.21 7.90 24.14
CA LYS A 241 20.54 8.05 23.54
C LYS A 241 20.59 7.44 22.13
N LEU A 242 20.03 6.24 21.94
CA LEU A 242 19.95 5.60 20.62
C LEU A 242 19.11 6.41 19.62
N LEU A 243 18.03 7.04 20.10
CA LEU A 243 17.20 7.92 19.27
C LEU A 243 17.99 9.15 18.80
N GLU A 244 18.72 9.81 19.70
CA GLU A 244 19.57 10.96 19.34
C GLU A 244 20.68 10.55 18.34
N GLU A 245 21.33 9.40 18.54
CA GLU A 245 22.33 8.87 17.62
C GLU A 245 21.72 8.64 16.22
N ALA A 246 20.56 7.97 16.14
CA ALA A 246 19.85 7.73 14.89
C ALA A 246 19.43 9.03 14.17
N GLU A 247 19.01 10.04 14.91
CA GLU A 247 18.68 11.36 14.34
C GLU A 247 19.92 12.07 13.78
N THR A 248 21.08 11.94 14.42
CA THR A 248 22.32 12.52 13.89
C THR A 248 22.80 11.81 12.62
N GLU A 249 22.69 10.48 12.56
CA GLU A 249 23.01 9.72 11.36
C GLU A 249 22.07 10.06 10.20
N LYS A 250 20.77 10.18 10.48
CA LYS A 250 19.79 10.62 9.48
C LYS A 250 20.17 11.98 8.87
N ARG A 251 20.54 12.98 9.69
CA ARG A 251 20.97 14.30 9.20
C ARG A 251 22.24 14.23 8.34
N LYS A 252 23.19 13.35 8.69
CA LYS A 252 24.39 13.10 7.88
C LYS A 252 24.03 12.52 6.51
N LEU A 253 23.15 11.51 6.48
CA LEU A 253 22.69 10.90 5.23
C LEU A 253 21.90 11.88 4.36
N GLU A 254 21.06 12.72 4.95
CA GLU A 254 20.34 13.78 4.22
C GLU A 254 21.31 14.79 3.59
N THR A 255 22.38 15.18 4.29
CA THR A 255 23.42 16.06 3.74
C THR A 255 24.20 15.39 2.61
N GLN A 256 24.51 14.10 2.73
CA GLN A 256 25.17 13.35 1.66
C GLN A 256 24.27 13.23 0.43
N LEU A 257 22.97 12.98 0.63
CA LEU A 257 22.00 12.90 -0.46
C LEU A 257 21.95 14.22 -1.24
N THR A 258 21.82 15.37 -0.57
CA THR A 258 21.79 16.68 -1.25
C THR A 258 23.09 16.96 -2.01
N GLU A 259 24.25 16.62 -1.44
CA GLU A 259 25.54 16.76 -2.13
C GLU A 259 25.62 15.89 -3.40
N THR A 260 25.12 14.65 -3.34
CA THR A 260 25.09 13.76 -4.51
C THR A 260 24.11 14.25 -5.57
N GLU A 261 22.94 14.77 -5.19
CA GLU A 261 21.97 15.36 -6.12
C GLU A 261 22.57 16.55 -6.87
N ASP A 262 23.31 17.42 -6.17
CA ASP A 262 23.97 18.56 -6.79
C ASP A 262 25.12 18.15 -7.71
N LYS A 263 25.88 17.10 -7.36
CA LYS A 263 26.87 16.50 -8.27
C LYS A 263 26.21 15.96 -9.54
N VAL A 264 25.09 15.25 -9.41
CA VAL A 264 24.32 14.72 -10.57
C VAL A 264 23.80 15.86 -11.44
N LYS A 265 23.28 16.95 -10.85
CA LYS A 265 22.84 18.13 -11.62
C LYS A 265 24.00 18.78 -12.39
N LYS A 266 25.18 18.92 -11.78
CA LYS A 266 26.38 19.44 -12.44
C LYS A 266 26.83 18.56 -13.60
N LEU A 267 26.86 17.24 -13.42
CA LEU A 267 27.22 16.28 -14.47
C LEU A 267 26.22 16.31 -15.63
N LYS A 268 24.92 16.38 -15.36
CA LYS A 268 23.89 16.52 -16.41
C LYS A 268 24.06 17.81 -17.22
N LYS A 269 24.42 18.91 -16.57
CA LYS A 269 24.70 20.18 -17.26
C LYS A 269 25.95 20.07 -18.14
N SER A 270 27.02 19.44 -17.65
CA SER A 270 28.23 19.19 -18.44
C SER A 270 27.93 18.32 -19.66
N ALA A 271 27.23 17.20 -19.47
CA ALA A 271 26.89 16.29 -20.56
C ALA A 271 26.03 16.96 -21.65
N LYS A 272 25.15 17.88 -21.26
CA LYS A 272 24.37 18.67 -22.23
C LYS A 272 25.25 19.61 -23.04
N ASN A 273 26.22 20.27 -22.41
CA ASN A 273 27.18 21.12 -23.13
C ASN A 273 28.03 20.29 -24.10
N ASP A 274 28.51 19.12 -23.66
CA ASP A 274 29.30 18.20 -24.51
C ASP A 274 28.47 17.70 -25.72
N GLU A 275 27.15 17.49 -25.54
CA GLU A 275 26.22 17.12 -26.60
C GLU A 275 26.01 18.26 -27.62
N GLU A 276 25.91 19.51 -27.15
CA GLU A 276 25.85 20.71 -28.00
C GLU A 276 27.13 20.88 -28.83
N GLU A 277 28.32 20.72 -28.22
CA GLU A 277 29.62 20.76 -28.94
C GLU A 277 29.74 19.66 -30.00
N LEU A 278 29.26 18.45 -29.70
CA LEU A 278 29.24 17.34 -30.66
C LEU A 278 28.35 17.63 -31.88
N GLU A 279 27.22 18.31 -31.68
CA GLU A 279 26.32 18.68 -32.78
C GLU A 279 26.91 19.78 -33.66
N GLU A 280 27.61 20.76 -33.07
CA GLU A 280 28.37 21.77 -33.83
C GLU A 280 29.44 21.13 -34.71
N LEU A 281 30.18 20.14 -34.19
CA LEU A 281 31.18 19.39 -34.95
C LEU A 281 30.57 18.59 -36.09
N ARG A 282 29.37 18.00 -35.90
CA ARG A 282 28.63 17.32 -36.97
C ARG A 282 28.24 18.28 -38.08
N HIS A 283 27.71 19.45 -37.75
CA HIS A 283 27.39 20.48 -38.73
C HIS A 283 28.62 20.96 -39.50
N LEU A 284 29.75 21.18 -38.82
CA LEU A 284 31.00 21.57 -39.47
C LEU A 284 31.50 20.49 -40.44
N LYS A 285 31.45 19.23 -40.04
CA LYS A 285 31.83 18.09 -40.90
C LYS A 285 30.99 18.03 -42.18
N THR A 286 29.67 18.24 -42.07
CA THR A 286 28.78 18.29 -43.24
C THR A 286 29.17 19.43 -44.18
N ARG A 287 29.40 20.64 -43.66
CA ARG A 287 29.82 21.80 -44.46
C ARG A 287 31.14 21.57 -45.20
N ILE A 288 32.13 20.97 -44.53
CA ILE A 288 33.42 20.61 -45.16
C ILE A 288 33.18 19.60 -46.29
N SER A 289 32.33 18.60 -46.06
CA SER A 289 32.00 17.59 -47.07
C SER A 289 31.34 18.22 -48.30
N ASP A 290 30.42 19.16 -48.12
CA ASP A 290 29.76 19.88 -49.22
C ASP A 290 30.74 20.72 -50.05
N VAL A 291 31.69 21.41 -49.39
CA VAL A 291 32.74 22.18 -50.08
C VAL A 291 33.63 21.26 -50.90
N LEU A 292 34.06 20.13 -50.33
CA LEU A 292 34.90 19.15 -51.03
C LEU A 292 34.18 18.53 -52.25
N LEU A 293 32.88 18.26 -52.14
CA LEU A 293 32.07 17.76 -53.25
C LEU A 293 31.77 18.84 -54.32
N GLY A 294 31.70 20.11 -53.91
CA GLY A 294 31.52 21.27 -54.80
C GLY A 294 32.77 21.61 -55.61
N ILE A 295 33.97 21.26 -55.12
CA ILE A 295 35.23 21.34 -55.87
C ILE A 295 35.33 20.12 -56.82
N LYS A 296 34.34 19.93 -57.68
CA LYS A 296 34.52 19.13 -58.90
C LYS A 296 35.43 19.92 -59.83
N LEU A 297 36.73 19.74 -59.66
CA LEU A 297 37.72 20.22 -60.63
C LEU A 297 37.34 19.63 -62.01
N PRO A 298 37.19 20.47 -63.05
CA PRO A 298 36.95 19.96 -64.39
C PRO A 298 38.13 19.05 -64.74
N LEU A 299 37.86 17.76 -64.91
CA LEU A 299 38.86 16.82 -65.39
C LEU A 299 39.35 17.31 -66.76
N PRO A 300 40.67 17.39 -66.99
CA PRO A 300 41.21 17.77 -68.29
C PRO A 300 40.66 16.78 -69.32
N ARG A 301 39.95 17.30 -70.32
CA ARG A 301 39.49 16.52 -71.46
C ARG A 301 40.75 16.09 -72.24
N THR A 302 41.08 14.81 -72.17
CA THR A 302 42.08 14.15 -73.03
C THR A 302 41.49 13.84 -74.39
#